data_AF-A0AAN9VBL9-F1
#
_entry.id   AF-A0AAN9VBL9-F1
#
_cell.length_a   1.000
_cell.length_b   1.000
_cell.length_c   1.000
_cell.angle_alpha   90.00
_cell.angle_beta   90.00
_cell.angle_gamma   90.00
#
_symmetry.space_group_name_H-M   'P 1'
#
loop_
_entity.id
_entity.type
_entity.pdbx_description
1 polymer ?
#
loop_
_entity_poly.entity_id
_entity_poly.type
_entity_poly.pdbx_seq_one_letter_code
_entity_poly.pdbx_strand_id
1 'polypeptide(L)'
;MEISNTSGSRSSLSRSDMERSIEPGPETPQQTWTMPVQAFKAIHFVPRGCEDGIRRETASEAYAVAHELLPAPGGNHWCFYIGLSNKRFVQIDATPSGIAGSIMPGGQKAYVVVSELTDLFSQEQVQYVCKLSTRRDVTVGDFLDAITQHGREKYEFSDAARGCRYWTMTQIDLFLQLGLISDRAEAEQAKDDILVEYDDRKPTGNRLPLTVGQYYY
;
A
#
# COMPACT_ATOMS: atom_id res chain seq x y z
N MET A 1 -3.54 26.95 -82.12
CA MET A 1 -4.43 26.38 -83.16
C MET A 1 -5.80 26.24 -82.55
N GLU A 2 -6.64 27.22 -82.86
CA GLU A 2 -8.08 27.22 -82.62
C GLU A 2 -8.78 26.20 -83.53
N ILE A 3 -9.86 25.63 -83.04
CA ILE A 3 -11.12 25.29 -83.73
C ILE A 3 -12.02 24.58 -82.70
N SER A 4 -13.33 24.82 -82.50
CA SER A 4 -14.34 25.73 -83.04
C SER A 4 -15.61 25.57 -82.18
N ASN A 5 -16.37 26.66 -82.03
CA ASN A 5 -17.83 26.82 -82.15
C ASN A 5 -18.76 25.58 -81.97
N THR A 6 -19.96 25.68 -81.37
CA THR A 6 -21.04 26.65 -81.71
C THR A 6 -22.20 26.54 -80.68
N SER A 7 -22.94 27.66 -80.54
CA SER A 7 -24.39 27.84 -80.26
C SER A 7 -25.23 26.62 -79.78
N GLY A 8 -26.18 26.72 -78.87
CA GLY A 8 -26.95 27.86 -78.38
C GLY A 8 -28.39 27.41 -78.04
N SER A 9 -29.08 28.26 -77.30
CA SER A 9 -30.52 28.32 -77.05
C SER A 9 -31.09 27.69 -75.77
N ARG A 10 -31.96 28.51 -75.17
CA ARG A 10 -32.49 28.51 -73.81
C ARG A 10 -33.74 27.64 -73.70
N SER A 11 -34.00 27.08 -72.52
CA SER A 11 -35.32 27.22 -71.89
C SER A 11 -35.24 26.98 -70.38
N SER A 12 -35.93 27.86 -69.67
CA SER A 12 -36.17 27.93 -68.23
C SER A 12 -37.08 26.81 -67.71
N LEU A 13 -36.92 26.41 -66.44
CA LEU A 13 -37.94 26.02 -65.44
C LEU A 13 -37.17 25.48 -64.20
N SER A 14 -36.97 26.28 -63.16
CA SER A 14 -37.79 26.47 -61.94
C SER A 14 -37.33 25.60 -60.75
N ARG A 15 -36.90 26.29 -59.70
CA ARG A 15 -36.61 25.80 -58.35
C ARG A 15 -37.89 25.24 -57.71
N SER A 16 -38.01 23.93 -57.67
CA SER A 16 -38.78 23.16 -56.69
C SER A 16 -38.58 21.68 -57.02
N ASP A 17 -38.46 20.83 -56.00
CA ASP A 17 -38.41 19.36 -56.10
C ASP A 17 -37.03 18.71 -56.23
N MET A 18 -36.17 18.90 -55.20
CA MET A 18 -35.25 17.82 -54.79
C MET A 18 -34.72 18.01 -53.35
N GLU A 19 -35.62 18.22 -52.39
CA GLU A 19 -35.33 17.89 -50.99
C GLU A 19 -35.81 16.46 -50.73
N ARG A 20 -34.89 15.50 -50.81
CA ARG A 20 -35.11 14.15 -50.30
C ARG A 20 -34.18 13.96 -49.10
N SER A 21 -34.76 14.11 -47.92
CA SER A 21 -34.13 13.83 -46.63
C SER A 21 -33.57 12.41 -46.61
N ILE A 22 -32.27 12.28 -46.36
CA ILE A 22 -31.64 11.01 -46.01
C ILE A 22 -31.78 10.88 -44.49
N GLU A 23 -32.66 10.00 -44.03
CA GLU A 23 -32.72 9.65 -42.62
C GLU A 23 -31.47 8.81 -42.25
N PRO A 24 -30.78 9.11 -41.13
CA PRO A 24 -29.72 8.25 -40.64
C PRO A 24 -30.32 6.93 -40.14
N GLY A 25 -29.81 5.81 -40.66
CA GLY A 25 -30.17 4.48 -40.21
C GLY A 25 -29.78 4.24 -38.74
N PRO A 26 -30.39 3.24 -38.07
CA PRO A 26 -30.20 3.03 -36.64
C PRO A 26 -28.73 2.71 -36.31
N GLU A 27 -28.15 3.54 -35.45
CA GLU A 27 -26.80 3.35 -34.90
C GLU A 27 -26.73 2.01 -34.16
N THR A 28 -25.79 1.17 -34.57
CA THR A 28 -25.53 -0.11 -33.91
C THR A 28 -24.84 0.19 -32.57
N PRO A 29 -25.37 -0.26 -31.42
CA PRO A 29 -24.74 0.02 -30.13
C PRO A 29 -23.34 -0.60 -30.09
N GLN A 30 -22.32 0.24 -29.99
CA GLN A 30 -20.96 -0.21 -29.70
C GLN A 30 -20.95 -0.81 -28.29
N GLN A 31 -20.84 -2.13 -28.21
CA GLN A 31 -20.59 -2.85 -26.97
C GLN A 31 -19.21 -2.45 -26.43
N THR A 32 -19.20 -1.53 -25.48
CA THR A 32 -18.02 -1.22 -24.68
C THR A 32 -17.77 -2.38 -23.72
N TRP A 33 -16.75 -3.19 -23.99
CA TRP A 33 -16.23 -4.16 -23.05
C TRP A 33 -15.50 -3.42 -21.93
N THR A 34 -16.19 -3.14 -20.83
CA THR A 34 -15.54 -2.76 -19.58
C THR A 34 -14.93 -4.00 -18.95
N MET A 35 -13.61 -4.16 -19.10
CA MET A 35 -12.86 -5.10 -18.27
C MET A 35 -12.97 -4.61 -16.82
N PRO A 36 -13.44 -5.43 -15.86
CA PRO A 36 -13.46 -5.04 -14.47
C PRO A 36 -12.02 -4.77 -14.03
N VAL A 37 -11.73 -3.55 -13.60
CA VAL A 37 -10.45 -3.22 -12.94
C VAL A 37 -10.42 -4.05 -11.67
N GLN A 38 -9.52 -5.02 -11.61
CA GLN A 38 -9.33 -5.81 -10.39
C GLN A 38 -8.89 -4.85 -9.28
N ALA A 39 -9.67 -4.81 -8.20
CA ALA A 39 -9.33 -4.01 -7.04
C ALA A 39 -7.98 -4.46 -6.48
N PHE A 40 -7.11 -3.49 -6.16
CA PHE A 40 -5.83 -3.75 -5.52
C PHE A 40 -6.06 -4.39 -4.15
N LYS A 41 -5.61 -5.64 -3.97
CA LYS A 41 -5.63 -6.33 -2.69
C LYS A 41 -4.33 -6.03 -1.96
N ALA A 42 -4.38 -5.21 -0.91
CA ALA A 42 -3.18 -4.77 -0.20
C ALA A 42 -2.61 -5.81 0.77
N ILE A 43 -3.46 -6.63 1.39
CA ILE A 43 -3.04 -7.58 2.45
C ILE A 43 -2.79 -8.97 1.87
N HIS A 44 -1.63 -9.53 2.19
CA HIS A 44 -1.19 -10.85 1.74
C HIS A 44 -0.69 -11.69 2.92
N PHE A 45 -1.19 -12.93 3.02
CA PHE A 45 -0.76 -13.88 4.05
C PHE A 45 0.28 -14.86 3.52
N VAL A 46 1.28 -15.14 4.36
CA VAL A 46 2.32 -16.13 4.14
C VAL A 46 2.38 -17.05 5.38
N PRO A 47 2.09 -18.36 5.23
CA PRO A 47 1.64 -19.05 4.03
C PRO A 47 0.21 -18.66 3.61
N ARG A 48 -0.08 -18.81 2.31
CA ARG A 48 -1.42 -18.54 1.77
C ARG A 48 -2.44 -19.54 2.33
N GLY A 49 -3.66 -19.08 2.59
CA GLY A 49 -4.76 -19.92 3.11
C GLY A 49 -4.76 -20.11 4.62
N CYS A 50 -3.75 -19.60 5.33
CA CYS A 50 -3.66 -19.68 6.79
C CYS A 50 -4.21 -18.44 7.51
N GLU A 51 -4.87 -17.52 6.79
CA GLU A 51 -5.41 -16.26 7.30
C GLU A 51 -6.26 -16.45 8.56
N ASP A 52 -7.27 -17.30 8.49
CA ASP A 52 -8.17 -17.58 9.62
C ASP A 52 -7.43 -18.16 10.83
N GLY A 53 -6.40 -18.97 10.60
CA GLY A 53 -5.56 -19.53 11.66
C GLY A 53 -4.73 -18.44 12.34
N ILE A 54 -3.98 -17.68 11.54
CA ILE A 54 -3.13 -16.58 11.99
C ILE A 54 -3.95 -15.56 12.80
N ARG A 55 -5.13 -15.16 12.29
CA ARG A 55 -5.98 -14.15 12.93
C ARG A 55 -6.49 -14.57 14.31
N ARG A 56 -6.72 -15.87 14.55
CA ARG A 56 -7.22 -16.38 15.84
C ARG A 56 -6.16 -16.50 16.92
N GLU A 57 -4.87 -16.42 16.57
CA GLU A 57 -3.80 -16.56 17.53
C GLU A 57 -3.82 -15.39 18.54
N THR A 58 -3.69 -15.71 19.82
CA THR A 58 -3.64 -14.72 20.91
C THR A 58 -2.24 -14.11 20.98
N ALA A 59 -2.18 -12.79 20.99
CA ALA A 59 -0.94 -12.04 21.16
C ALA A 59 -0.46 -12.13 22.61
N SER A 60 0.80 -12.51 22.80
CA SER A 60 1.48 -12.36 24.09
C SER A 60 2.02 -10.95 24.27
N GLU A 61 2.67 -10.42 23.23
CA GLU A 61 3.36 -9.13 23.20
C GLU A 61 3.38 -8.61 21.75
N ALA A 62 3.71 -7.34 21.54
CA ALA A 62 3.98 -6.75 20.24
C ALA A 62 5.42 -6.25 20.19
N TYR A 63 5.96 -6.10 18.99
CA TYR A 63 7.33 -5.61 18.79
C TYR A 63 7.40 -4.71 17.56
N ALA A 64 8.11 -3.59 17.68
CA ALA A 64 8.62 -2.85 16.54
C ALA A 64 10.08 -3.26 16.34
N VAL A 65 10.46 -3.69 15.14
CA VAL A 65 11.74 -4.35 14.89
C VAL A 65 12.48 -3.67 13.77
N ALA A 66 13.75 -3.33 14.01
CA ALA A 66 14.69 -2.88 13.01
C ALA A 66 15.38 -4.09 12.36
N HIS A 67 15.32 -4.14 11.04
CA HIS A 67 16.00 -5.11 10.18
C HIS A 67 17.29 -4.50 9.61
N GLU A 68 17.88 -5.11 8.59
CA GLU A 68 19.07 -4.61 7.92
C GLU A 68 18.91 -3.18 7.39
N LEU A 69 20.06 -2.53 7.18
CA LEU A 69 20.14 -1.21 6.57
C LEU A 69 19.65 -1.25 5.13
N LEU A 70 18.81 -0.29 4.78
CA LEU A 70 18.42 -0.04 3.40
C LEU A 70 19.53 0.73 2.68
N PRO A 71 19.64 0.62 1.33
CA PRO A 71 20.64 1.38 0.57
C PRO A 71 20.60 2.89 0.87
N ALA A 72 21.77 3.53 0.98
CA ALA A 72 21.82 4.95 1.26
C ALA A 72 21.14 5.79 0.14
N PRO A 73 20.39 6.86 0.49
CA PRO A 73 20.02 7.27 1.84
C PRO A 73 18.89 6.40 2.42
N GLY A 74 19.06 5.94 3.66
CA GLY A 74 18.07 5.10 4.35
C GLY A 74 18.61 4.58 5.67
N GLY A 75 17.72 4.44 6.65
CA GLY A 75 18.04 3.70 7.87
C GLY A 75 17.70 2.23 7.72
N ASN A 76 17.50 1.55 8.84
CA ASN A 76 16.98 0.19 8.88
C ASN A 76 15.58 0.11 8.23
N HIS A 77 15.27 -1.05 7.66
CA HIS A 77 13.87 -1.43 7.45
C HIS A 77 13.20 -1.65 8.81
N TRP A 78 11.97 -1.19 8.98
CA TRP A 78 11.22 -1.36 10.22
C TRP A 78 9.86 -1.97 9.92
N CYS A 79 9.50 -2.97 10.70
CA CYS A 79 8.20 -3.64 10.63
C CYS A 79 7.71 -4.06 12.02
N PHE A 80 6.49 -4.59 12.07
CA PHE A 80 5.87 -5.06 13.32
C PHE A 80 5.90 -6.57 13.43
N TYR A 81 5.96 -7.04 14.67
CA TYR A 81 5.75 -8.42 15.02
C TYR A 81 4.74 -8.54 16.15
N ILE A 82 3.90 -9.56 16.09
CA ILE A 82 3.05 -10.00 17.19
C ILE A 82 3.62 -11.30 17.73
N GLY A 83 4.03 -11.29 18.99
CA GLY A 83 4.50 -12.47 19.71
C GLY A 83 3.34 -13.42 20.00
N LEU A 84 3.58 -14.71 19.79
CA LEU A 84 2.65 -15.78 20.13
C LEU A 84 3.25 -16.69 21.20
N SER A 85 2.53 -17.75 21.55
CA SER A 85 3.09 -18.84 22.36
C SER A 85 4.25 -19.57 21.63
N ASN A 86 5.12 -20.24 22.38
CA ASN A 86 6.17 -21.12 21.84
C ASN A 86 7.17 -20.45 20.88
N LYS A 87 7.51 -19.17 21.10
CA LYS A 87 8.44 -18.41 20.24
C LYS A 87 8.01 -18.34 18.76
N ARG A 88 6.71 -18.46 18.50
CA ARG A 88 6.12 -18.12 17.21
C ARG A 88 5.82 -16.62 17.17
N PHE A 89 5.85 -16.07 15.97
CA PHE A 89 5.59 -14.67 15.73
C PHE A 89 4.78 -14.51 14.44
N VAL A 90 3.99 -13.45 14.37
CA VAL A 90 3.40 -12.98 13.12
C VAL A 90 4.02 -11.65 12.78
N GLN A 91 4.79 -11.60 11.69
CA GLN A 91 5.29 -10.35 11.13
C GLN A 91 4.16 -9.65 10.37
N ILE A 92 4.04 -8.35 10.54
CA ILE A 92 3.19 -7.46 9.76
C ILE A 92 4.10 -6.42 9.13
N ASP A 93 4.39 -6.59 7.84
CA ASP A 93 5.38 -5.81 7.12
C ASP A 93 4.74 -5.02 5.97
N ALA A 94 4.90 -3.70 6.00
CA ALA A 94 4.55 -2.86 4.87
C ALA A 94 5.72 -2.80 3.89
N THR A 95 5.48 -3.23 2.65
CA THR A 95 6.50 -3.29 1.59
C THR A 95 6.02 -2.60 0.31
N PRO A 96 6.92 -2.00 -0.49
CA PRO A 96 6.58 -1.42 -1.77
C PRO A 96 6.09 -2.51 -2.74
N SER A 97 4.93 -2.31 -3.37
CA SER A 97 4.30 -3.32 -4.24
C SER A 97 4.84 -3.39 -5.67
N GLY A 98 5.60 -2.38 -6.13
CA GLY A 98 5.89 -2.18 -7.55
C GLY A 98 4.75 -1.54 -8.34
N ILE A 99 3.55 -1.41 -7.75
CA ILE A 99 2.39 -0.79 -8.39
C ILE A 99 2.44 0.72 -8.14
N ALA A 100 2.29 1.49 -9.23
CA ALA A 100 2.31 2.94 -9.16
C ALA A 100 1.32 3.49 -8.12
N GLY A 101 1.80 4.47 -7.36
CA GLY A 101 0.98 5.28 -6.47
C GLY A 101 -0.11 6.04 -7.22
N SER A 102 -1.17 6.35 -6.51
CA SER A 102 -2.32 7.13 -6.96
C SER A 102 -2.26 8.58 -6.47
N ILE A 103 -1.53 8.86 -5.38
CA ILE A 103 -1.45 10.19 -4.78
C ILE A 103 -0.01 10.68 -4.63
N MET A 104 0.98 9.78 -4.52
CA MET A 104 2.38 10.17 -4.51
C MET A 104 3.03 10.03 -5.89
N PRO A 105 3.45 11.14 -6.54
CA PRO A 105 4.18 11.09 -7.80
C PRO A 105 5.42 10.21 -7.70
N GLY A 106 5.54 9.24 -8.60
CA GLY A 106 6.65 8.28 -8.61
C GLY A 106 6.62 7.25 -7.47
N GLY A 107 5.71 7.41 -6.51
CA GLY A 107 5.56 6.49 -5.39
C GLY A 107 4.92 5.16 -5.78
N GLN A 108 4.83 4.27 -4.80
CA GLN A 108 4.29 2.92 -5.00
C GLN A 108 3.30 2.56 -3.91
N LYS A 109 2.21 1.87 -4.26
CA LYS A 109 1.27 1.31 -3.28
C LYS A 109 1.99 0.32 -2.37
N ALA A 110 1.53 0.22 -1.13
CA ALA A 110 2.03 -0.74 -0.15
C ALA A 110 1.31 -2.09 -0.32
N TYR A 111 2.07 -3.18 -0.22
CA TYR A 111 1.55 -4.42 0.32
C TYR A 111 1.73 -4.43 1.83
N VAL A 112 0.78 -5.01 2.55
CA VAL A 112 0.95 -5.43 3.95
C VAL A 112 1.07 -6.95 3.95
N VAL A 113 2.27 -7.45 4.16
CA VAL A 113 2.59 -8.87 4.18
C VAL A 113 2.51 -9.36 5.62
N VAL A 114 1.66 -10.36 5.84
CA VAL A 114 1.43 -10.99 7.14
C VAL A 114 2.06 -12.38 7.12
N SER A 115 3.19 -12.55 7.80
CA SER A 115 4.00 -13.76 7.73
C SER A 115 4.07 -14.47 9.08
N GLU A 116 3.76 -15.76 9.11
CA GLU A 116 4.02 -16.59 10.28
C GLU A 116 5.48 -17.04 10.31
N LEU A 117 6.14 -16.86 11.45
CA LEU A 117 7.56 -17.12 11.63
C LEU A 117 7.82 -17.80 12.98
N THR A 118 8.94 -18.52 13.06
CA THR A 118 9.48 -19.05 14.31
C THR A 118 10.78 -18.34 14.64
N ASP A 119 11.00 -18.05 15.92
CA ASP A 119 12.28 -17.59 16.47
C ASP A 119 12.79 -16.27 15.87
N LEU A 120 12.15 -15.16 16.24
CA LEU A 120 12.51 -13.80 15.80
C LEU A 120 14.00 -13.47 16.02
N PHE A 121 14.56 -13.86 17.15
CA PHE A 121 15.90 -13.45 17.58
C PHE A 121 17.04 -14.21 16.90
N SER A 122 16.75 -15.32 16.21
CA SER A 122 17.74 -16.02 15.39
C SER A 122 17.80 -15.51 13.95
N GLN A 123 16.92 -14.57 13.57
CA GLN A 123 16.98 -13.94 12.26
C GLN A 123 18.21 -13.02 12.18
N GLU A 124 19.14 -13.35 11.28
CA GLU A 124 20.39 -12.59 11.08
C GLU A 124 20.15 -11.12 10.73
N GLN A 125 19.00 -10.85 10.11
CA GLN A 125 18.55 -9.53 9.67
C GLN A 125 18.15 -8.60 10.82
N VAL A 126 17.75 -9.13 11.98
CA VAL A 126 17.28 -8.33 13.12
C VAL A 126 18.45 -7.58 13.76
N GLN A 127 18.35 -6.24 13.74
CA GLN A 127 19.32 -5.32 14.31
C GLN A 127 18.87 -4.77 15.67
N TYR A 128 17.58 -4.53 15.87
CA TYR A 128 17.08 -3.98 17.13
C TYR A 128 15.61 -4.33 17.34
N VAL A 129 15.19 -4.48 18.61
CA VAL A 129 13.83 -4.91 18.98
C VAL A 129 13.30 -4.03 20.09
N CYS A 130 12.23 -3.30 19.79
CA CYS A 130 11.42 -2.60 20.79
C CYS A 130 10.28 -3.51 21.22
N LYS A 131 10.25 -3.92 22.48
CA LYS A 131 9.14 -4.66 23.05
C LYS A 131 8.01 -3.71 23.46
N LEU A 132 6.78 -4.09 23.14
CA LEU A 132 5.56 -3.34 23.40
C LEU A 132 4.55 -4.25 24.10
N SER A 133 4.18 -3.88 25.31
CA SER A 133 3.20 -4.60 26.13
C SER A 133 1.82 -4.51 25.49
N THR A 134 1.16 -5.66 25.35
CA THR A 134 -0.20 -5.73 24.80
C THR A 134 -1.23 -5.80 25.92
N ARG A 135 -2.48 -5.50 25.59
CA ARG A 135 -3.60 -5.83 26.47
C ARG A 135 -3.79 -7.35 26.47
N ARG A 136 -4.24 -7.92 27.60
CA ARG A 136 -4.61 -9.34 27.67
C ARG A 136 -5.72 -9.66 26.65
N ASP A 137 -5.70 -10.90 26.17
CA ASP A 137 -6.75 -11.48 25.32
C ASP A 137 -6.95 -10.81 23.96
N VAL A 138 -6.00 -9.98 23.51
CA VAL A 138 -5.99 -9.48 22.13
C VAL A 138 -5.40 -10.53 21.19
N THR A 139 -5.90 -10.54 19.96
CA THR A 139 -5.52 -11.48 18.91
C THR A 139 -4.77 -10.77 17.80
N VAL A 140 -4.05 -11.53 16.96
CA VAL A 140 -3.48 -11.01 15.71
C VAL A 140 -4.56 -10.38 14.83
N GLY A 141 -5.76 -10.97 14.82
CA GLY A 141 -6.93 -10.44 14.11
C GLY A 141 -7.27 -9.01 14.53
N ASP A 142 -7.20 -8.68 15.83
CA ASP A 142 -7.50 -7.33 16.32
C ASP A 142 -6.54 -6.28 15.77
N PHE A 143 -5.24 -6.61 15.62
CA PHE A 143 -4.26 -5.71 15.00
C PHE A 143 -4.51 -5.52 13.51
N LEU A 144 -4.83 -6.60 12.79
CA LEU A 144 -5.13 -6.55 11.35
C LEU A 144 -6.44 -5.81 11.08
N ASP A 145 -7.42 -5.93 11.98
CA ASP A 145 -8.68 -5.21 11.92
C ASP A 145 -8.48 -3.74 12.19
N ALA A 146 -7.65 -3.38 13.17
CA ALA A 146 -7.24 -1.99 13.38
C ALA A 146 -6.59 -1.40 12.12
N ILE A 147 -5.68 -2.14 11.47
CA ILE A 147 -5.05 -1.69 10.21
C ILE A 147 -6.12 -1.42 9.15
N THR A 148 -6.98 -2.40 8.88
CA THR A 148 -7.96 -2.32 7.78
C THR A 148 -9.09 -1.33 8.03
N GLN A 149 -9.67 -1.32 9.24
CA GLN A 149 -10.77 -0.44 9.59
C GLN A 149 -10.36 1.04 9.61
N HIS A 150 -9.06 1.32 9.79
CA HIS A 150 -8.49 2.66 9.74
C HIS A 150 -7.74 2.96 8.43
N GLY A 151 -7.86 2.12 7.40
CA GLY A 151 -7.28 2.33 6.08
C GLY A 151 -5.75 2.38 6.06
N ARG A 152 -5.09 1.72 7.02
CA ARG A 152 -3.63 1.76 7.17
C ARG A 152 -2.90 0.88 6.15
N GLU A 153 -3.62 -0.04 5.52
CA GLU A 153 -3.18 -0.80 4.34
C GLU A 153 -3.20 0.04 3.05
N LYS A 154 -3.96 1.15 3.03
CA LYS A 154 -4.01 2.09 1.89
C LYS A 154 -2.86 3.09 1.97
N TYR A 155 -1.64 2.58 1.97
CA TYR A 155 -0.42 3.37 2.10
C TYR A 155 0.36 3.41 0.78
N GLU A 156 1.06 4.51 0.54
CA GLU A 156 2.01 4.67 -0.56
C GLU A 156 3.40 4.98 -0.01
N PHE A 157 4.39 4.25 -0.50
CA PHE A 157 5.81 4.53 -0.33
C PHE A 157 6.25 5.61 -1.30
N SER A 158 7.26 6.39 -0.89
CA SER A 158 7.91 7.39 -1.75
C SER A 158 8.51 6.75 -3.01
N ASP A 159 8.94 7.59 -3.95
CA ASP A 159 9.63 7.19 -5.18
C ASP A 159 10.89 6.36 -4.93
N ALA A 160 11.61 6.65 -3.85
CA ALA A 160 12.77 5.87 -3.37
C ALA A 160 12.38 4.58 -2.62
N ALA A 161 11.12 4.15 -2.67
CA ALA A 161 10.58 3.02 -1.92
C ALA A 161 10.85 3.13 -0.39
N ARG A 162 10.82 4.37 0.14
CA ARG A 162 10.98 4.67 1.56
C ARG A 162 9.63 5.00 2.18
N GLY A 163 9.47 4.66 3.47
CA GLY A 163 8.24 4.90 4.20
C GLY A 163 7.93 3.87 5.29
N CYS A 164 8.67 2.77 5.39
CA CYS A 164 8.42 1.70 6.37
C CYS A 164 8.54 2.19 7.82
N ARG A 165 9.53 3.04 8.11
CA ARG A 165 9.69 3.68 9.44
C ARG A 165 8.49 4.54 9.82
N TYR A 166 8.01 5.38 8.90
CA TYR A 166 6.84 6.21 9.15
C TYR A 166 5.58 5.36 9.33
N TRP A 167 5.35 4.39 8.45
CA TRP A 167 4.23 3.47 8.58
C TRP A 167 4.24 2.74 9.91
N THR A 168 5.38 2.15 10.30
CA THR A 168 5.57 1.46 11.59
C THR A 168 5.30 2.41 12.76
N MET A 169 5.91 3.60 12.77
CA MET A 169 5.66 4.59 13.82
C MET A 169 4.16 4.91 13.98
N THR A 170 3.43 5.09 12.87
CA THR A 170 2.01 5.41 12.93
C THR A 170 1.11 4.24 13.36
N GLN A 171 1.54 2.98 13.20
CA GLN A 171 0.77 1.88 13.80
C GLN A 171 1.01 1.77 15.31
N ILE A 172 2.18 2.18 15.82
CA ILE A 172 2.40 2.27 17.28
C ILE A 172 1.34 3.20 17.87
N ASP A 173 1.17 4.40 17.29
CA ASP A 173 0.17 5.36 17.71
C ASP A 173 -1.26 4.80 17.62
N LEU A 174 -1.60 4.16 16.50
CA LEU A 174 -2.93 3.56 16.30
C LEU A 174 -3.22 2.47 17.34
N PHE A 175 -2.30 1.53 17.52
CA PHE A 175 -2.49 0.40 18.42
C PHE A 175 -2.53 0.84 19.88
N LEU A 176 -1.76 1.86 20.26
CA LEU A 176 -1.87 2.48 21.58
C LEU A 176 -3.22 3.19 21.75
N GLN A 177 -3.68 3.95 20.75
CA GLN A 177 -4.96 4.65 20.78
C GLN A 177 -6.15 3.69 20.95
N LEU A 178 -6.09 2.52 20.31
CA LEU A 178 -7.10 1.47 20.39
C LEU A 178 -6.94 0.55 21.62
N GLY A 179 -5.89 0.74 22.43
CA GLY A 179 -5.62 -0.06 23.61
C GLY A 179 -5.17 -1.50 23.31
N LEU A 180 -4.68 -1.77 22.09
CA LEU A 180 -4.04 -3.03 21.73
C LEU A 180 -2.63 -3.11 22.32
N ILE A 181 -1.91 -1.99 22.30
CA ILE A 181 -0.71 -1.72 23.10
C ILE A 181 -1.14 -0.99 24.37
N SER A 182 -0.62 -1.39 25.52
CA SER A 182 -1.09 -0.92 26.83
C SER A 182 -0.15 0.08 27.52
N ASP A 183 1.15 0.07 27.19
CA ASP A 183 2.14 0.95 27.81
C ASP A 183 2.51 2.12 26.89
N ARG A 184 2.25 3.35 27.36
CA ARG A 184 2.57 4.58 26.64
C ARG A 184 4.07 4.87 26.62
N ALA A 185 4.80 4.58 27.69
CA ALA A 185 6.23 4.86 27.76
C ALA A 185 7.01 3.95 26.80
N GLU A 186 6.64 2.67 26.71
CA GLU A 186 7.21 1.74 25.72
C GLU A 186 6.90 2.20 24.29
N ALA A 187 5.67 2.68 24.02
CA ALA A 187 5.30 3.21 22.73
C ALA A 187 6.10 4.46 22.33
N GLU A 188 6.25 5.44 23.22
CA GLU A 188 7.05 6.64 22.91
C GLU A 188 8.54 6.31 22.75
N GLN A 189 9.08 5.40 23.57
CA GLN A 189 10.47 4.95 23.41
C GLN A 189 10.68 4.25 22.06
N ALA A 190 9.77 3.35 21.67
CA ALA A 190 9.87 2.67 20.39
C ALA A 190 9.81 3.65 19.20
N LYS A 191 9.02 4.71 19.30
CA LYS A 191 8.97 5.78 18.28
C LYS A 191 10.27 6.58 18.22
N ASP A 192 10.92 6.83 19.37
CA ASP A 192 12.24 7.45 19.40
C ASP A 192 13.31 6.55 18.78
N ASP A 193 13.26 5.25 19.10
CA ASP A 193 14.20 4.25 18.62
C ASP A 193 14.11 4.05 17.10
N ILE A 194 12.93 4.20 16.49
CA ILE A 194 12.74 4.16 15.01
C ILE A 194 13.58 5.22 14.27
N LEU A 195 13.93 6.30 14.94
CA LEU A 195 14.74 7.37 14.36
C LEU A 195 16.23 7.04 14.38
N VAL A 196 16.66 6.05 15.17
CA VAL A 196 18.06 5.63 15.31
C VAL A 196 18.41 4.60 14.23
N GLU A 197 19.59 4.75 13.67
CA GLU A 197 20.19 3.75 12.78
C GLU A 197 20.95 2.70 13.60
N TYR A 198 20.74 1.43 13.26
CA TYR A 198 21.35 0.26 13.90
C TYR A 198 22.16 -0.55 12.90
N ASP A 199 23.37 -0.94 13.30
CA ASP A 199 24.24 -1.85 12.55
C ASP A 199 25.02 -2.73 13.55
N ASP A 200 25.29 -3.98 13.19
CA ASP A 200 25.84 -5.00 14.11
C ASP A 200 25.11 -5.02 15.46
N ARG A 201 23.78 -4.88 15.42
CA ARG A 201 22.89 -4.82 16.60
C ARG A 201 23.21 -3.70 17.60
N LYS A 202 23.82 -2.61 17.15
CA LYS A 202 24.19 -1.45 17.97
C LYS A 202 23.75 -0.16 17.30
N PRO A 203 23.42 0.89 18.06
CA PRO A 203 23.17 2.20 17.48
C PRO A 203 24.46 2.73 16.85
N THR A 204 24.39 3.24 15.63
CA THR A 204 25.54 3.84 14.92
C THR A 204 25.85 5.26 15.41
N GLY A 205 24.93 5.86 16.18
CA GLY A 205 24.95 7.26 16.57
C GLY A 205 24.22 8.18 15.57
N ASN A 206 23.87 7.66 14.39
CA ASN A 206 23.07 8.40 13.41
C ASN A 206 21.59 8.39 13.80
N ARG A 207 20.96 9.55 13.64
CA ARG A 207 19.50 9.70 13.71
C ARG A 207 19.00 10.24 12.38
N LEU A 208 18.05 9.54 11.80
CA LEU A 208 17.58 9.81 10.45
C LEU A 208 16.13 10.29 10.49
N PRO A 209 15.79 11.41 9.83
CA PRO A 209 14.41 11.86 9.75
C PRO A 209 13.54 10.79 9.06
N LEU A 210 12.25 10.81 9.37
CA LEU A 210 11.29 9.93 8.71
C LEU A 210 11.09 10.36 7.26
N THR A 211 11.20 9.41 6.35
CA THR A 211 10.60 9.58 5.03
C THR A 211 9.12 9.27 5.16
N VAL A 212 8.29 10.29 4.98
CA VAL A 212 6.84 10.21 5.10
C VAL A 212 6.27 9.62 3.81
N GLY A 213 5.49 8.54 3.94
CA GLY A 213 4.58 8.12 2.87
C GLY A 213 3.18 8.69 3.07
N GLN A 214 2.24 8.35 2.20
CA GLN A 214 0.89 8.92 2.25
C GLN A 214 -0.19 7.84 2.29
N TYR A 215 -1.29 8.12 2.98
CA TYR A 215 -2.48 7.28 2.96
C TYR A 215 -3.46 7.78 1.91
N TYR A 216 -4.01 6.86 1.12
CA TYR A 216 -5.05 7.16 0.13
C TYR A 216 -6.41 6.61 0.58
N TYR A 217 -7.48 7.11 -0.03
CA TYR A 217 -8.87 6.78 0.30
C TYR A 217 -9.48 5.81 -0.70
#